data_AF-A0A7X6X3F8-F1
#
_entry.id   AF-A0A7X6X3F8-F1
#
_cell.length_a   1.000
_cell.length_b   1.000
_cell.length_c   1.000
_cell.angle_alpha   90.00
_cell.angle_beta   90.00
_cell.angle_gamma   90.00
#
_symmetry.space_group_name_H-M   'P 1'
#
loop_
_entity.id
_entity.type
_entity.pdbx_description
1 polymer ?
#
loop_
_entity_poly.entity_id
_entity_poly.type
_entity_poly.pdbx_seq_one_letter_code
_entity_poly.pdbx_strand_id
1 'polypeptide(L)' 'MSIAILQPAGERVLLMGNEAIARGALEAGLQLMAAYPGTPASEICEALIAAA' A
#
# COMPACT_ATOMS: atom_id res chain seq x y z
N MET A 1 6.11 0.83 -10.41
CA MET A 1 5.18 1.07 -9.29
C MET A 1 3.80 0.58 -9.71
N SER A 2 3.16 -0.21 -8.86
CA SER A 2 1.93 -0.94 -9.18
C SER A 2 0.71 -0.21 -8.61
N ILE A 3 -0.29 0.07 -9.45
CA ILE A 3 -1.61 0.55 -8.99
C ILE A 3 -2.53 -0.63 -8.58
N ALA A 4 -1.99 -1.84 -8.45
CA ALA A 4 -2.76 -3.03 -8.09
C ALA A 4 -3.46 -2.87 -6.73
N ILE A 5 -2.91 -2.06 -5.81
CA ILE A 5 -3.54 -1.76 -4.52
C ILE A 5 -4.81 -0.90 -4.63
N LEU A 6 -5.15 -0.38 -5.81
CA LEU A 6 -6.40 0.37 -6.05
C LEU A 6 -7.47 -0.43 -6.80
N GLN A 7 -7.19 -1.71 -7.12
CA GLN A 7 -8.16 -2.55 -7.82
C GLN A 7 -9.44 -2.74 -6.99
N PRO A 8 -10.62 -2.80 -7.61
CA PRO A 8 -11.88 -2.84 -6.89
C PRO A 8 -12.02 -4.09 -6.00
N ALA A 9 -12.87 -4.00 -4.98
CA ALA A 9 -13.17 -5.14 -4.11
C ALA A 9 -13.73 -6.32 -4.91
N GLY A 10 -13.28 -7.53 -4.60
CA GLY A 10 -13.66 -8.76 -5.31
C GLY A 10 -12.71 -9.17 -6.43
N GLU A 11 -11.80 -8.29 -6.85
CA GLU A 11 -10.76 -8.64 -7.83
C GLU A 11 -9.63 -9.47 -7.20
N ARG A 12 -9.09 -10.40 -8.00
CA ARG A 12 -7.91 -11.18 -7.61
C ARG A 12 -6.66 -10.51 -8.17
N VAL A 13 -5.87 -9.92 -7.28
CA VAL A 13 -4.62 -9.25 -7.62
C VAL A 13 -3.45 -9.92 -6.91
N LEU A 14 -2.31 -9.99 -7.60
CA LEU A 14 -1.05 -10.36 -6.97
C LEU A 14 -0.40 -9.09 -6.43
N LEU A 15 -0.12 -9.10 -5.13
CA LEU A 15 0.53 -8.02 -4.42
C LEU A 15 1.80 -8.56 -3.75
N MET A 16 2.84 -7.73 -3.70
CA MET A 16 3.93 -7.94 -2.76
C MET A 16 3.40 -7.83 -1.32
N GLY A 17 4.10 -8.42 -0.35
CA GLY A 17 3.68 -8.34 1.07
C GLY A 17 3.53 -6.89 1.56
N ASN A 18 4.46 -6.01 1.18
CA ASN A 18 4.42 -4.59 1.53
C ASN A 18 3.24 -3.84 0.85
N GLU A 19 2.89 -4.23 -0.39
CA GLU A 19 1.71 -3.69 -1.08
C GLU A 19 0.40 -4.16 -0.42
N ALA A 20 0.35 -5.41 0.06
CA ALA A 20 -0.80 -5.93 0.80
C ALA A 20 -1.01 -5.18 2.13
N ILE A 21 0.08 -4.82 2.83
CA ILE A 21 0.00 -3.98 4.04
C ILE A 21 -0.55 -2.59 3.70
N ALA A 22 -0.02 -1.95 2.65
CA ALA A 22 -0.50 -0.65 2.18
C ALA A 22 -1.99 -0.70 1.82
N ARG A 23 -2.42 -1.73 1.09
CA ARG A 23 -3.82 -1.98 0.75
C ARG A 23 -4.70 -2.08 2.00
N GLY A 24 -4.29 -2.88 2.98
CA GLY A 24 -5.05 -3.04 4.22
C GLY A 24 -5.19 -1.73 5.00
N ALA A 25 -4.15 -0.89 4.99
CA ALA A 25 -4.23 0.44 5.60
C ALA A 25 -5.23 1.35 4.88
N LEU A 26 -5.23 1.38 3.54
CA LEU A 26 -6.19 2.15 2.76
C LEU A 26 -7.63 1.69 2.99
N GLU A 27 -7.88 0.37 3.00
CA GLU A 27 -9.20 -0.20 3.29
C GLU A 27 -9.68 0.10 4.71
N ALA A 28 -8.75 0.25 5.66
CA ALA A 28 -9.04 0.67 7.04
C ALA A 28 -9.32 2.18 7.18
N GLY A 29 -9.25 2.95 6.08
CA GLY A 29 -9.49 4.39 6.10
C GLY A 29 -8.30 5.20 6.63
N LEU A 30 -7.06 4.75 6.39
CA LEU A 30 -5.85 5.49 6.74
C LEU A 30 -5.93 6.95 6.27
N GLN A 31 -5.75 7.90 7.20
CA GLN A 31 -5.78 9.33 6.89
C GLN A 31 -4.41 10.01 6.98
N LEU A 32 -3.48 9.43 7.75
CA LEU A 32 -2.14 9.98 7.97
C LEU A 32 -1.14 8.83 8.02
N MET A 33 0.00 9.03 7.36
CA MET A 33 1.14 8.12 7.41
C MET A 33 2.40 8.88 7.78
N ALA A 34 3.16 8.34 8.72
CA ALA A 34 4.47 8.86 9.11
C ALA A 34 5.48 7.72 9.05
N ALA A 35 6.62 7.96 8.40
CA ALA A 35 7.64 6.95 8.23
C ALA A 35 9.04 7.54 8.30
N TYR A 36 9.95 6.72 8.81
CA TYR A 36 11.38 6.93 8.68
C TYR A 36 11.90 6.00 7.57
N PRO A 37 12.59 6.52 6.55
CA PRO A 37 13.01 5.71 5.41
C PRO A 37 14.02 4.63 5.82
N GLY A 38 13.86 3.43 5.25
CA GLY A 38 14.74 2.28 5.47
C GLY A 38 14.07 0.94 5.15
N THR A 39 14.87 -0.05 4.71
CA THR A 39 14.38 -1.42 4.56
C THR A 39 14.09 -2.03 5.94
N PRO A 40 13.01 -2.81 6.11
CA PRO A 40 12.12 -3.38 5.08
C PRO A 40 10.79 -2.60 4.86
N ALA A 41 10.68 -1.36 5.33
CA ALA A 41 9.41 -0.63 5.41
C ALA A 41 9.22 0.45 4.33
N SER A 42 10.30 0.89 3.66
CA SER A 42 10.22 1.93 2.61
C SER A 42 9.20 1.61 1.53
N GLU A 43 9.12 0.36 1.08
CA GLU A 43 8.22 -0.02 -0.02
C GLU A 43 6.73 0.08 0.35
N ILE A 44 6.39 0.02 1.66
CA ILE A 44 5.01 0.26 2.12
C ILE A 44 4.64 1.73 1.89
N CYS A 45 5.56 2.64 2.21
CA CYS A 45 5.28 4.07 2.08
C CYS A 45 5.36 4.56 0.63
N GLU A 46 6.24 3.97 -0.19
CA GLU A 46 6.19 4.13 -1.65
C GLU A 46 4.85 3.65 -2.24
N ALA A 47 4.32 2.51 -1.79
CA ALA A 47 3.02 2.01 -2.23
C ALA A 47 1.88 2.96 -1.84
N LEU A 48 1.87 3.48 -0.61
CA LEU A 48 0.88 4.46 -0.15
C LEU A 48 0.98 5.80 -0.90
N ILE A 49 2.19 6.28 -1.20
CA ILE A 49 2.41 7.49 -2.01
C ILE A 49 1.83 7.31 -3.42
N ALA A 50 2.00 6.14 -4.02
CA ALA A 50 1.47 5.85 -5.36
C ALA A 50 -0.06 5.76 -5.42
N ALA A 51 -0.73 5.65 -4.27
CA ALA A 51 -2.19 5.55 -4.14
C ALA A 51 -2.88 6.84 -3.65
N ALA A 52 -2.10 7.87 -3.31
CA ALA A 52 -2.59 9.23 -3.04
C ALA A 52 -2.81 9.99 -4.35
#